data_AF-A0A3M1DRK8-F1
#
_entry.id   AF-A0A3M1DRK8-F1
#
_cell.length_a   1.000
_cell.length_b   1.000
_cell.length_c   1.000
_cell.angle_alpha   90.00
_cell.angle_beta   90.00
_cell.angle_gamma   90.00
#
_symmetry.space_group_name_H-M   'P 1'
#
loop_
_entity.id
_entity.type
_entity.pdbx_description
1 polymer ?
#
loop_
_entity_poly.entity_id
_entity_poly.type
_entity_poly.pdbx_seq_one_letter_code
_entity_poly.pdbx_strand_id
1 'polypeptide(L)'
;APRRRGEREPYAYNLESYVQHVAEMRRAFEGRPRDRLAWVAARLGMGDLLERAARLVLALHDVGKLQVEWQKWAANYQKRVTGEEPPFLVAHTLSQTDEHRRIARQVRPKRPPHAGEGAFAAARILWEALDGKNHPPLYRAAVMAIARHHSPLLQEARPYRLHPQAAEAVAGALVAVGDETWRAWAQWLMTENEAPNLEKRLLPPPSSEEEWLGWMLYFVLVRILRLCDGLSQEEE
;
A
#
# COMPACT_ATOMS: atom_id res chain seq x y z
N ALA A 1 26.09 25.77 15.15
CA ALA A 1 24.84 26.40 14.66
C ALA A 1 23.74 25.35 14.64
N PRO A 2 22.56 25.60 15.24
CA PRO A 2 21.49 24.61 15.25
C PRO A 2 20.85 24.55 13.85
N ARG A 3 20.74 23.32 13.30
CA ARG A 3 20.05 23.05 12.02
C ARG A 3 18.60 23.54 12.13
N ARG A 4 18.20 24.39 11.18
CA ARG A 4 16.80 24.86 11.07
C ARG A 4 15.86 23.67 10.90
N ARG A 5 14.69 23.79 11.52
CA ARG A 5 13.62 22.81 11.56
C ARG A 5 12.99 22.67 10.16
N GLY A 6 13.39 21.64 9.43
CA GLY A 6 12.54 20.92 8.47
C GLY A 6 12.27 21.58 7.12
N GLU A 7 13.30 21.89 6.34
CA GLU A 7 13.20 21.68 4.90
C GLU A 7 13.16 20.16 4.71
N ARG A 8 11.96 19.57 4.56
CA ARG A 8 11.88 18.23 3.97
C ARG A 8 12.41 18.39 2.56
N GLU A 9 13.51 17.71 2.23
CA GLU A 9 13.90 17.56 0.84
C GLU A 9 12.65 17.14 0.06
N PRO A 10 12.31 17.84 -1.03
CA PRO A 10 11.14 17.48 -1.81
C PRO A 10 11.33 16.04 -2.29
N TYR A 11 10.45 15.12 -1.88
CA TYR A 11 10.49 13.74 -2.37
C TYR A 11 10.48 13.78 -3.90
N ALA A 12 11.58 13.28 -4.48
CA ALA A 12 11.72 13.05 -5.90
C ALA A 12 11.13 11.66 -6.19
N TYR A 13 10.16 11.60 -7.09
CA TYR A 13 9.58 10.34 -7.53
C TYR A 13 9.94 10.10 -8.99
N ASN A 14 10.43 8.90 -9.28
CA ASN A 14 10.58 8.39 -10.63
C ASN A 14 9.25 7.78 -11.11
N LEU A 15 9.06 7.70 -12.43
CA LEU A 15 7.91 7.03 -13.00
C LEU A 15 8.06 5.52 -12.83
N GLU A 16 7.13 4.88 -12.15
CA GLU A 16 7.17 3.44 -11.88
C GLU A 16 5.81 2.79 -12.10
N SER A 17 5.84 1.58 -12.69
CA SER A 17 4.67 0.71 -12.67
C SER A 17 4.41 0.18 -11.26
N TYR A 18 3.17 -0.22 -11.01
CA TYR A 18 2.77 -0.81 -9.73
C TYR A 18 3.59 -2.05 -9.35
N VAL A 19 3.84 -2.95 -10.30
CA VAL A 19 4.62 -4.18 -10.03
C VAL A 19 6.08 -3.87 -9.75
N GLN A 20 6.68 -2.92 -10.48
CA GLN A 20 8.05 -2.48 -10.22
C GLN A 20 8.18 -1.89 -8.82
N HIS A 21 7.29 -0.96 -8.44
CA HIS A 21 7.31 -0.34 -7.12
C HIS A 21 7.23 -1.39 -5.99
N VAL A 22 6.34 -2.37 -6.12
CA VAL A 22 6.23 -3.47 -5.14
C VAL A 22 7.51 -4.33 -5.10
N ALA A 23 8.14 -4.60 -6.25
CA ALA A 23 9.42 -5.31 -6.30
C ALA A 23 10.53 -4.54 -5.58
N GLU A 24 10.59 -3.21 -5.74
CA GLU A 24 11.53 -2.35 -4.99
C GLU A 24 11.26 -2.39 -3.48
N MET A 25 10.00 -2.30 -3.08
CA MET A 25 9.65 -2.42 -1.66
C MET A 25 10.05 -3.76 -1.07
N ARG A 26 9.95 -4.87 -1.84
CA ARG A 26 10.49 -6.16 -1.41
C ARG A 26 11.99 -6.08 -1.20
N ARG A 27 12.74 -5.50 -2.14
CA ARG A 27 14.21 -5.35 -2.01
C ARG A 27 14.57 -4.59 -0.74
N ALA A 28 13.89 -3.46 -0.50
CA ALA A 28 14.05 -2.68 0.72
C ALA A 28 13.70 -3.48 1.99
N PHE A 29 12.66 -4.31 1.93
CA PHE A 29 12.23 -5.16 3.04
C PHE A 29 13.26 -6.25 3.37
N GLU A 30 13.85 -6.89 2.36
CA GLU A 30 14.80 -8.01 2.52
C GLU A 30 16.08 -7.65 3.27
N GLY A 31 16.41 -6.37 3.40
CA GLY A 31 17.47 -5.90 4.29
C GLY A 31 17.07 -5.88 5.77
N ARG A 32 17.48 -4.81 6.46
CA ARG A 32 17.28 -4.62 7.90
C ARG A 32 15.82 -4.74 8.40
N PRO A 33 14.78 -4.33 7.64
CA PRO A 33 13.39 -4.46 8.09
C PRO A 33 12.98 -5.92 8.37
N ARG A 34 13.39 -6.87 7.52
CA ARG A 34 13.06 -8.28 7.68
C ARG A 34 13.65 -8.87 8.96
N ASP A 35 14.93 -8.64 9.25
CA ASP A 35 15.57 -9.16 10.47
C ASP A 35 14.90 -8.66 11.74
N ARG A 36 14.52 -7.38 11.75
CA ARG A 36 13.78 -6.77 12.87
C ARG A 36 12.40 -7.39 13.02
N LEU A 37 11.71 -7.65 11.91
CA LEU A 37 10.41 -8.30 11.94
C LEU A 37 10.52 -9.74 12.46
N ALA A 38 11.55 -10.49 12.06
CA ALA A 38 11.79 -11.85 12.52
C ALA A 38 11.97 -11.92 14.05
N TRP A 39 12.69 -10.95 14.64
CA TRP A 39 12.82 -10.84 16.10
C TRP A 39 11.47 -10.61 16.78
N VAL A 40 10.63 -9.71 16.23
CA VAL A 40 9.28 -9.46 16.75
C VAL A 40 8.40 -10.70 16.60
N ALA A 41 8.43 -11.36 15.44
CA ALA A 41 7.66 -12.56 15.15
C ALA A 41 8.00 -13.70 16.11
N ALA A 42 9.29 -13.89 16.44
CA ALA A 42 9.74 -14.87 17.42
C ALA A 42 9.22 -14.53 18.83
N ARG A 43 9.23 -13.25 19.21
CA ARG A 43 8.75 -12.80 20.53
C ARG A 43 7.25 -12.98 20.71
N LEU A 44 6.48 -12.85 19.62
CA LEU A 44 5.03 -13.02 19.60
C LEU A 44 4.58 -14.45 19.25
N GLY A 45 5.50 -15.36 18.94
CA GLY A 45 5.16 -16.73 18.52
C GLY A 45 4.41 -16.82 17.19
N MET A 46 4.56 -15.82 16.30
CA MET A 46 3.80 -15.73 15.04
C MET A 46 4.53 -16.31 13.84
N GLY A 47 5.85 -16.54 13.94
CA GLY A 47 6.67 -17.11 12.87
C GLY A 47 6.44 -16.45 11.51
N ASP A 48 6.34 -17.26 10.46
CA ASP A 48 6.21 -16.82 9.08
C ASP A 48 4.91 -16.05 8.78
N LEU A 49 3.89 -16.18 9.64
CA LEU A 49 2.61 -15.51 9.44
C LEU A 49 2.76 -13.98 9.50
N LEU A 50 3.61 -13.47 10.40
CA LEU A 50 3.85 -12.03 10.50
C LEU A 50 4.70 -11.50 9.32
N GLU A 51 5.68 -12.28 8.85
CA GLU A 51 6.43 -11.95 7.63
C GLU A 51 5.51 -11.93 6.40
N ARG A 52 4.61 -12.92 6.28
CA ARG A 52 3.60 -12.95 5.23
C ARG A 52 2.71 -11.72 5.26
N ALA A 53 2.23 -11.31 6.44
CA ALA A 53 1.44 -10.10 6.59
C ALA A 53 2.19 -8.84 6.16
N ALA A 54 3.48 -8.72 6.51
CA ALA A 54 4.29 -7.59 6.05
C ALA A 54 4.41 -7.56 4.52
N ARG A 55 4.78 -8.68 3.90
CA ARG A 55 4.89 -8.81 2.43
C ARG A 55 3.57 -8.47 1.72
N LEU A 56 2.44 -8.98 2.23
CA LEU A 56 1.12 -8.67 1.68
C LEU A 56 0.76 -7.19 1.82
N VAL A 57 1.05 -6.57 2.97
CA VAL A 57 0.82 -5.13 3.15
C VAL A 57 1.65 -4.31 2.16
N LEU A 58 2.92 -4.67 1.92
CA LEU A 58 3.74 -4.01 0.90
C LEU A 58 3.12 -4.12 -0.49
N ALA A 59 2.76 -5.34 -0.91
CA ALA A 59 2.16 -5.56 -2.22
C ALA A 59 0.83 -4.83 -2.38
N LEU A 60 -0.02 -4.81 -1.35
CA LEU A 60 -1.42 -4.42 -1.49
C LEU A 60 -1.70 -2.96 -1.09
N HIS A 61 -0.74 -2.23 -0.50
CA HIS A 61 -1.02 -0.92 0.08
C HIS A 61 -1.56 0.10 -0.94
N ASP A 62 -1.11 -0.03 -2.19
CA ASP A 62 -1.38 0.88 -3.28
C ASP A 62 -2.38 0.36 -4.32
N VAL A 63 -3.10 -0.72 -4.02
CA VAL A 63 -4.14 -1.26 -4.92
C VAL A 63 -5.14 -0.19 -5.34
N GLY A 64 -5.43 0.77 -4.46
CA GLY A 64 -6.32 1.88 -4.79
C GLY A 64 -5.80 2.81 -5.88
N LYS A 65 -4.49 2.83 -6.17
CA LYS A 65 -3.93 3.54 -7.33
C LYS A 65 -4.31 2.87 -8.64
N LEU A 66 -4.70 1.59 -8.62
CA LEU A 66 -5.18 0.86 -9.80
C LEU A 66 -6.63 1.21 -10.18
N GLN A 67 -7.27 2.15 -9.50
CA GLN A 67 -8.57 2.69 -9.89
C GLN A 67 -8.53 3.38 -11.25
N VAL A 68 -9.61 3.25 -12.03
CA VAL A 68 -9.74 3.91 -13.34
C VAL A 68 -9.48 5.42 -13.24
N GLU A 69 -10.08 6.08 -12.26
CA GLU A 69 -9.94 7.54 -12.08
C GLU A 69 -8.52 7.94 -11.62
N TRP A 70 -7.85 7.10 -10.84
CA TRP A 70 -6.47 7.35 -10.42
C TRP A 70 -5.53 7.24 -11.62
N GLN A 71 -5.67 6.19 -12.43
CA GLN A 71 -4.87 5.98 -13.64
C GLN A 71 -5.12 7.07 -14.69
N LYS A 72 -6.38 7.51 -14.84
CA LYS A 72 -6.72 8.66 -15.68
C LYS A 72 -6.06 9.96 -15.22
N TRP A 73 -6.05 10.22 -13.90
CA TRP A 73 -5.30 11.35 -13.35
C TRP A 73 -3.80 11.23 -13.64
N ALA A 74 -3.22 10.05 -13.43
CA ALA A 74 -1.79 9.80 -13.64
C ALA A 74 -1.39 9.97 -15.12
N ALA A 75 -2.18 9.46 -16.06
CA ALA A 75 -1.96 9.62 -17.50
C ALA A 75 -2.03 11.09 -17.91
N ASN A 76 -3.06 11.83 -17.48
CA ASN A 76 -3.19 13.27 -17.76
C ASN A 76 -2.01 14.08 -17.18
N TYR A 77 -1.55 13.69 -15.99
CA TYR A 77 -0.40 14.31 -15.35
C TYR A 77 0.89 14.03 -16.13
N GLN A 78 1.19 12.76 -16.42
CA GLN A 78 2.41 12.36 -17.11
C GLN A 78 2.49 12.92 -18.52
N LYS A 79 1.36 12.98 -19.24
CA LYS A 79 1.31 13.63 -20.56
C LYS A 79 1.70 15.10 -20.50
N ARG A 80 1.36 15.82 -19.43
CA ARG A 80 1.77 17.23 -19.24
C ARG A 80 3.23 17.37 -18.82
N VAL A 81 3.78 16.41 -18.08
CA VAL A 81 5.17 16.45 -17.60
C VAL A 81 6.16 15.97 -18.66
N THR A 82 5.82 14.92 -19.39
CA THR A 82 6.73 14.18 -20.28
C THR A 82 6.33 14.21 -21.76
N GLY A 83 5.09 14.62 -22.07
CA GLY A 83 4.51 14.53 -23.42
C GLY A 83 3.85 13.18 -23.72
N GLU A 84 4.07 12.16 -22.89
CA GLU A 84 3.64 10.78 -23.14
C GLU A 84 2.74 10.23 -22.04
N GLU A 85 1.89 9.29 -22.42
CA GLU A 85 1.08 8.51 -21.48
C GLU A 85 1.82 7.22 -21.11
N PRO A 86 1.89 6.84 -19.82
CA PRO A 86 2.57 5.63 -19.41
C PRO A 86 1.91 4.38 -19.99
N PRO A 87 2.67 3.41 -20.53
CA PRO A 87 2.10 2.20 -21.16
C PRO A 87 1.69 1.11 -20.14
N PHE A 88 1.68 1.44 -18.85
CA PHE A 88 1.43 0.51 -17.74
C PHE A 88 0.62 1.17 -16.61
N LEU A 89 0.10 0.36 -15.70
CA LEU A 89 -0.55 0.87 -14.49
C LEU A 89 0.48 1.47 -13.53
N VAL A 90 0.33 2.75 -13.27
CA VAL A 90 1.30 3.56 -12.53
C VAL A 90 1.08 3.42 -11.01
N ALA A 91 2.17 3.29 -10.25
CA ALA A 91 2.17 3.53 -8.80
C ALA A 91 2.74 4.93 -8.47
N HIS A 92 3.80 5.33 -9.15
CA HIS A 92 4.42 6.64 -8.97
C HIS A 92 4.56 7.38 -10.29
N THR A 93 4.15 8.65 -10.27
CA THR A 93 4.30 9.57 -11.39
C THR A 93 5.59 10.38 -11.23
N LEU A 94 6.26 10.70 -12.33
CA LEU A 94 7.49 11.50 -12.31
C LEU A 94 7.27 12.87 -11.64
N SER A 95 7.85 13.08 -10.47
CA SER A 95 7.67 14.30 -9.68
C SER A 95 8.97 14.69 -8.98
N GLN A 96 9.83 15.43 -9.67
CA GLN A 96 11.14 15.85 -9.15
C GLN A 96 11.22 17.38 -8.95
N THR A 97 10.54 18.17 -9.80
CA THR A 97 10.66 19.63 -9.81
C THR A 97 9.45 20.36 -9.21
N ASP A 98 9.60 21.65 -8.88
CA ASP A 98 8.47 22.49 -8.49
C ASP A 98 7.43 22.63 -9.60
N GLU A 99 7.86 22.61 -10.86
CA GLU A 99 6.95 22.67 -11.99
C GLU A 99 6.08 21.41 -12.07
N HIS A 100 6.67 20.23 -11.87
CA HIS A 100 5.91 18.97 -11.76
C HIS A 100 4.85 19.06 -10.64
N ARG A 101 5.18 19.65 -9.49
CA ARG A 101 4.23 19.85 -8.39
C ARG A 101 3.12 20.85 -8.74
N ARG A 102 3.41 21.90 -9.51
CA ARG A 102 2.39 22.85 -9.99
C ARG A 102 1.46 22.20 -10.99
N ILE A 103 1.99 21.44 -11.95
CA ILE A 103 1.21 20.66 -12.91
C ILE A 103 0.24 19.73 -12.18
N ALA A 104 0.69 18.99 -11.16
CA ALA A 104 -0.14 18.07 -10.39
C ALA A 104 -1.39 18.75 -9.77
N ARG A 105 -1.27 19.99 -9.31
CA ARG A 105 -2.38 20.77 -8.71
C ARG A 105 -3.40 21.24 -9.76
N GLN A 106 -2.94 21.46 -10.98
CA GLN A 106 -3.73 21.97 -12.10
C GLN A 106 -4.47 20.86 -12.86
N VAL A 107 -3.91 19.64 -12.89
CA VAL A 107 -4.54 18.50 -13.60
C VAL A 107 -5.96 18.25 -13.08
N ARG A 108 -6.84 17.91 -14.02
CA ARG A 108 -8.23 17.52 -13.78
C ARG A 108 -8.53 16.16 -14.44
N PRO A 109 -9.35 15.29 -13.82
CA PRO A 109 -9.91 15.41 -12.46
C PRO A 109 -8.81 15.50 -11.38
N LYS A 110 -9.14 15.90 -10.14
CA LYS A 110 -8.14 15.94 -9.06
C LYS A 110 -7.67 14.52 -8.73
N ARG A 111 -6.44 14.38 -8.23
CA ARG A 111 -5.91 13.10 -7.75
C ARG A 111 -6.88 12.48 -6.73
N PRO A 112 -7.45 11.30 -6.99
CA PRO A 112 -8.38 10.66 -6.06
C PRO A 112 -7.65 10.09 -4.84
N PRO A 113 -8.35 9.89 -3.71
CA PRO A 113 -7.86 9.06 -2.63
C PRO A 113 -7.67 7.61 -3.12
N HIS A 114 -6.81 6.87 -2.43
CA HIS A 114 -6.52 5.47 -2.78
C HIS A 114 -6.32 4.55 -1.57
N ALA A 115 -5.89 5.08 -0.42
CA ALA A 115 -5.56 4.24 0.73
C ALA A 115 -6.77 3.44 1.25
N GLY A 116 -7.93 4.09 1.43
CA GLY A 116 -9.13 3.41 1.91
C GLY A 116 -9.71 2.45 0.88
N GLU A 117 -9.78 2.89 -0.37
CA GLU A 117 -10.30 2.12 -1.50
C GLU A 117 -9.46 0.85 -1.75
N GLY A 118 -8.13 0.99 -1.73
CA GLY A 118 -7.19 -0.12 -1.84
C GLY A 118 -7.30 -1.10 -0.67
N ALA A 119 -7.40 -0.60 0.57
CA ALA A 119 -7.59 -1.43 1.75
C ALA A 119 -8.85 -2.28 1.64
N PHE A 120 -9.97 -1.69 1.19
CA PHE A 120 -11.22 -2.42 1.03
C PHE A 120 -11.13 -3.44 -0.12
N ALA A 121 -10.59 -3.04 -1.27
CA ALA A 121 -10.44 -3.90 -2.45
C ALA A 121 -9.60 -5.15 -2.16
N ALA A 122 -8.53 -5.00 -1.38
CA ALA A 122 -7.61 -6.06 -1.02
C ALA A 122 -8.00 -6.86 0.23
N ALA A 123 -9.06 -6.45 0.95
CA ALA A 123 -9.36 -7.04 2.25
C ALA A 123 -9.68 -8.54 2.19
N ARG A 124 -10.31 -9.03 1.11
CA ARG A 124 -10.57 -10.47 0.96
C ARG A 124 -9.29 -11.27 0.69
N ILE A 125 -8.33 -10.70 -0.04
CA ILE A 125 -6.99 -11.28 -0.21
C ILE A 125 -6.32 -11.46 1.14
N LEU A 126 -6.28 -10.39 1.96
CA LEU A 126 -5.70 -10.43 3.30
C LEU A 126 -6.40 -11.46 4.21
N TRP A 127 -7.73 -11.53 4.14
CA TRP A 127 -8.49 -12.49 4.93
C TRP A 127 -8.11 -13.93 4.61
N GLU A 128 -8.03 -14.29 3.33
CA GLU A 128 -7.71 -15.65 2.89
C GLU A 128 -6.23 -15.99 3.12
N ALA A 129 -5.31 -15.08 2.80
CA ALA A 129 -3.88 -15.33 2.89
C ALA A 129 -3.33 -15.39 4.33
N LEU A 130 -4.01 -14.72 5.27
CA LEU A 130 -3.62 -14.64 6.68
C LEU A 130 -4.49 -15.49 7.60
N ASP A 131 -5.38 -16.31 7.04
CA ASP A 131 -6.37 -17.08 7.81
C ASP A 131 -7.10 -16.18 8.84
N GLY A 132 -7.70 -15.10 8.32
CA GLY A 132 -8.29 -14.02 9.12
C GLY A 132 -9.39 -14.48 10.06
N LYS A 133 -9.95 -15.68 9.86
CA LYS A 133 -10.88 -16.33 10.78
C LYS A 133 -10.19 -16.70 12.10
N ASN A 134 -9.00 -17.27 12.03
CA ASN A 134 -8.24 -17.71 13.20
C ASN A 134 -7.26 -16.64 13.70
N HIS A 135 -6.95 -15.64 12.87
CA HIS A 135 -6.08 -14.51 13.22
C HIS A 135 -6.73 -13.12 13.00
N PRO A 136 -7.90 -12.84 13.64
CA PRO A 136 -8.62 -11.59 13.42
C PRO A 136 -7.80 -10.32 13.74
N PRO A 137 -6.98 -10.25 14.81
CA PRO A 137 -6.15 -9.07 15.09
C PRO A 137 -5.14 -8.77 13.99
N LEU A 138 -4.49 -9.81 13.44
CA LEU A 138 -3.51 -9.65 12.37
C LEU A 138 -4.16 -9.18 11.07
N TYR A 139 -5.28 -9.80 10.69
CA TYR A 139 -6.06 -9.38 9.52
C TYR A 139 -6.46 -7.90 9.62
N ARG A 140 -7.06 -7.49 10.74
CA ARG A 140 -7.49 -6.09 10.96
C ARG A 140 -6.30 -5.13 10.99
N ALA A 141 -5.18 -5.55 11.59
CA ALA A 141 -3.94 -4.77 11.61
C ALA A 141 -3.39 -4.53 10.20
N ALA A 142 -3.40 -5.55 9.34
CA ALA A 142 -2.96 -5.44 7.95
C ALA A 142 -3.88 -4.52 7.13
N VAL A 143 -5.21 -4.68 7.24
CA VAL A 143 -6.18 -3.80 6.58
C VAL A 143 -6.00 -2.36 7.05
N MET A 144 -5.85 -2.13 8.36
CA MET A 144 -5.65 -0.81 8.93
C MET A 144 -4.32 -0.18 8.49
N ALA A 145 -3.24 -0.97 8.38
CA ALA A 145 -1.94 -0.50 7.88
C ALA A 145 -2.06 0.05 6.46
N ILE A 146 -2.79 -0.66 5.58
CA ILE A 146 -3.09 -0.18 4.23
C ILE A 146 -4.00 1.04 4.27
N ALA A 147 -5.11 1.01 5.01
CA ALA A 147 -6.06 2.10 5.03
C ALA A 147 -5.46 3.44 5.51
N ARG A 148 -4.47 3.38 6.41
CA ARG A 148 -3.92 4.54 7.12
C ARG A 148 -2.49 4.92 6.72
N HIS A 149 -1.93 4.35 5.66
CA HIS A 149 -0.53 4.62 5.28
C HIS A 149 -0.27 6.10 4.93
N HIS A 150 -1.29 6.84 4.49
CA HIS A 150 -1.21 8.30 4.27
C HIS A 150 -1.95 9.16 5.31
N SER A 151 -3.02 8.64 5.93
CA SER A 151 -3.83 9.40 6.89
C SER A 151 -4.18 8.55 8.12
N PRO A 152 -3.66 8.89 9.31
CA PRO A 152 -3.84 8.08 10.52
C PRO A 152 -5.29 8.02 11.03
N LEU A 153 -6.16 8.92 10.55
CA LEU A 153 -7.56 9.02 10.99
C LEU A 153 -8.56 8.52 9.95
N LEU A 154 -8.10 7.93 8.84
CA LEU A 154 -9.01 7.40 7.82
C LEU A 154 -9.87 6.26 8.41
N GLN A 155 -11.18 6.34 8.14
CA GLN A 155 -12.19 5.35 8.55
C GLN A 155 -13.08 4.89 7.39
N GLU A 156 -13.07 5.62 6.27
CA GLU A 156 -14.01 5.42 5.16
C GLU A 156 -13.26 5.24 3.84
N ALA A 157 -13.88 4.50 2.93
CA ALA A 157 -13.47 4.40 1.53
C ALA A 157 -14.59 4.96 0.66
N ARG A 158 -14.23 5.52 -0.50
CA ARG A 158 -15.21 5.99 -1.49
C ARG A 158 -15.60 4.88 -2.46
N PRO A 159 -16.73 5.04 -3.19
CA PRO A 159 -17.04 4.18 -4.32
C PRO A 159 -15.86 4.11 -5.28
N TYR A 160 -15.55 2.91 -5.78
CA TYR A 160 -14.41 2.71 -6.64
C TYR A 160 -14.66 1.63 -7.70
N ARG A 161 -13.93 1.75 -8.80
CA ARG A 161 -13.78 0.73 -9.83
C ARG A 161 -12.32 0.64 -10.22
N LEU A 162 -11.76 -0.57 -10.14
CA LEU A 162 -10.41 -0.87 -10.57
C LEU A 162 -10.31 -0.98 -12.09
N HIS A 163 -9.14 -0.68 -12.63
CA HIS A 163 -8.83 -0.86 -14.03
C HIS A 163 -8.97 -2.34 -14.43
N PRO A 164 -9.41 -2.68 -15.66
CA PRO A 164 -9.53 -4.08 -16.10
C PRO A 164 -8.27 -4.93 -15.94
N GLN A 165 -7.09 -4.30 -16.02
CA GLN A 165 -5.79 -4.97 -15.83
C GLN A 165 -5.33 -5.02 -14.36
N ALA A 166 -6.12 -4.51 -13.41
CA ALA A 166 -5.72 -4.43 -12.01
C ALA A 166 -5.50 -5.81 -11.38
N ALA A 167 -6.33 -6.81 -11.71
CA ALA A 167 -6.18 -8.16 -11.20
C ALA A 167 -4.83 -8.78 -11.61
N GLU A 168 -4.41 -8.60 -12.85
CA GLU A 168 -3.11 -9.09 -13.33
C GLU A 168 -1.94 -8.33 -12.68
N ALA A 169 -2.07 -7.01 -12.49
CA ALA A 169 -1.06 -6.22 -11.78
C ALA A 169 -0.93 -6.66 -10.31
N VAL A 170 -2.04 -6.94 -9.62
CA VAL A 170 -2.04 -7.48 -8.25
C VAL A 170 -1.44 -8.88 -8.21
N ALA A 171 -1.76 -9.74 -9.18
CA ALA A 171 -1.14 -11.05 -9.32
C ALA A 171 0.39 -10.94 -9.44
N GLY A 172 0.89 -10.08 -10.33
CA GLY A 172 2.33 -9.81 -10.47
C GLY A 172 2.98 -9.28 -9.19
N ALA A 173 2.31 -8.36 -8.49
CA ALA A 173 2.78 -7.82 -7.21
C ALA A 173 2.84 -8.89 -6.10
N LEU A 174 1.84 -9.78 -6.03
CA LEU A 174 1.81 -10.89 -5.07
C LEU A 174 2.94 -11.89 -5.31
N VAL A 175 3.21 -12.23 -6.57
CA VAL A 175 4.37 -13.07 -6.95
C VAL A 175 5.68 -12.36 -6.61
N ALA A 176 5.77 -11.05 -6.88
CA ALA A 176 6.98 -10.28 -6.63
C ALA A 176 7.40 -10.30 -5.15
N VAL A 177 6.44 -10.23 -4.20
CA VAL A 177 6.73 -10.26 -2.75
C VAL A 177 6.76 -11.67 -2.15
N GLY A 178 6.22 -12.67 -2.83
CA GLY A 178 6.03 -14.02 -2.32
C GLY A 178 6.62 -15.06 -3.28
N ASP A 179 5.79 -16.05 -3.61
CA ASP A 179 6.10 -17.08 -4.61
C ASP A 179 4.95 -17.20 -5.63
N GLU A 180 5.13 -18.04 -6.66
CA GLU A 180 4.15 -18.19 -7.74
C GLU A 180 2.75 -18.62 -7.26
N THR A 181 2.65 -19.32 -6.13
CA THR A 181 1.36 -19.76 -5.59
C THR A 181 0.52 -18.59 -5.08
N TRP A 182 1.16 -17.47 -4.71
CA TRP A 182 0.45 -16.27 -4.21
C TRP A 182 -0.35 -15.58 -5.31
N ARG A 183 0.00 -15.80 -6.59
CA ARG A 183 -0.78 -15.35 -7.75
C ARG A 183 -2.26 -15.68 -7.58
N ALA A 184 -2.56 -16.88 -7.07
CA ALA A 184 -3.93 -17.36 -6.93
C ALA A 184 -4.78 -16.50 -5.99
N TRP A 185 -4.19 -15.76 -5.05
CA TRP A 185 -4.97 -14.88 -4.18
C TRP A 185 -5.52 -13.66 -4.89
N ALA A 186 -4.98 -13.27 -6.05
CA ALA A 186 -5.53 -12.15 -6.85
C ALA A 186 -6.99 -12.40 -7.28
N GLN A 187 -7.45 -13.66 -7.34
CA GLN A 187 -8.85 -14.00 -7.62
C GLN A 187 -9.83 -13.40 -6.60
N TRP A 188 -9.34 -13.08 -5.40
CA TRP A 188 -10.13 -12.50 -4.32
C TRP A 188 -10.16 -10.97 -4.33
N LEU A 189 -9.54 -10.32 -5.31
CA LEU A 189 -9.57 -8.87 -5.47
C LEU A 189 -11.01 -8.40 -5.73
N MET A 190 -11.50 -7.49 -4.90
CA MET A 190 -12.81 -6.87 -5.12
C MET A 190 -12.64 -5.71 -6.10
N THR A 191 -13.00 -5.93 -7.37
CA THR A 191 -12.72 -5.01 -8.48
C THR A 191 -13.57 -3.74 -8.50
N GLU A 192 -14.73 -3.75 -7.87
CA GLU A 192 -15.57 -2.56 -7.70
C GLU A 192 -16.43 -2.64 -6.43
N ASN A 193 -16.80 -1.49 -5.89
CA ASN A 193 -17.77 -1.38 -4.80
C ASN A 193 -18.39 0.02 -4.76
N GLU A 194 -19.72 0.10 -4.68
CA GLU A 194 -20.45 1.38 -4.63
C GLU A 194 -20.64 1.95 -3.21
N ALA A 195 -20.41 1.15 -2.16
CA ALA A 195 -20.58 1.57 -0.77
C ALA A 195 -19.62 0.80 0.17
N PRO A 196 -18.30 0.98 0.02
CA PRO A 196 -17.35 0.20 0.80
C PRO A 196 -17.38 0.60 2.28
N ASN A 197 -17.53 -0.40 3.15
CA ASN A 197 -17.53 -0.23 4.60
C ASN A 197 -16.24 -0.79 5.23
N LEU A 198 -15.32 0.10 5.59
CA LEU A 198 -14.08 -0.26 6.27
C LEU A 198 -14.25 -0.47 7.78
N GLU A 199 -15.24 0.13 8.42
CA GLU A 199 -15.40 0.16 9.88
C GLU A 199 -15.27 -1.24 10.52
N LYS A 200 -15.97 -2.22 9.96
CA LYS A 200 -15.96 -3.62 10.46
C LYS A 200 -14.65 -4.37 10.21
N ARG A 201 -13.75 -3.81 9.39
CA ARG A 201 -12.46 -4.39 9.02
C ARG A 201 -11.29 -3.71 9.73
N LEU A 202 -11.54 -2.61 10.43
CA LEU A 202 -10.55 -1.88 11.21
C LEU A 202 -10.50 -2.40 12.67
N LEU A 203 -9.35 -2.17 13.33
CA LEU A 203 -9.22 -2.39 14.76
C LEU A 203 -10.11 -1.40 15.53
N PRO A 204 -10.90 -1.89 16.51
CA PRO A 204 -11.61 -1.01 17.45
C PRO A 204 -10.63 -0.34 18.43
N PRO A 205 -11.07 0.69 19.18
CA PRO A 205 -10.32 1.17 20.34
C PRO A 205 -9.98 0.00 21.28
N PRO A 206 -8.73 -0.12 21.75
CA PRO A 206 -8.32 -1.30 22.50
C PRO A 206 -8.89 -1.28 23.92
N SER A 207 -9.54 -2.39 24.28
CA SER A 207 -10.16 -2.67 25.57
C SER A 207 -9.78 -4.05 26.13
N SER A 208 -9.20 -4.93 25.30
CA SER A 208 -8.70 -6.25 25.67
C SER A 208 -7.23 -6.45 25.26
N GLU A 209 -6.59 -7.49 25.80
CA GLU A 209 -5.23 -7.89 25.40
C GLU A 209 -5.15 -8.25 23.90
N GLU A 210 -6.18 -8.90 23.36
CA GLU A 210 -6.27 -9.26 21.95
C GLU A 210 -6.32 -8.01 21.05
N GLU A 211 -7.07 -6.99 21.46
CA GLU A 211 -7.14 -5.72 20.71
C GLU A 211 -5.81 -4.96 20.81
N TRP A 212 -5.16 -4.96 21.97
CA TRP A 212 -3.81 -4.41 22.13
C TRP A 212 -2.79 -5.11 21.25
N LEU A 213 -2.86 -6.44 21.14
CA LEU A 213 -2.04 -7.20 20.19
C LEU A 213 -2.29 -6.72 18.76
N GLY A 214 -3.55 -6.56 18.35
CA GLY A 214 -3.90 -5.99 17.04
C GLY A 214 -3.26 -4.63 16.79
N TRP A 215 -3.33 -3.70 17.75
CA TRP A 215 -2.70 -2.39 17.63
C TRP A 215 -1.17 -2.45 17.55
N MET A 216 -0.54 -3.33 18.33
CA MET A 216 0.91 -3.57 18.23
C MET A 216 1.31 -4.08 16.84
N LEU A 217 0.56 -5.05 16.30
CA LEU A 217 0.77 -5.56 14.96
C LEU A 217 0.59 -4.47 13.90
N TYR A 218 -0.44 -3.64 14.04
CA TYR A 218 -0.64 -2.49 13.15
C TYR A 218 0.56 -1.54 13.16
N PHE A 219 1.08 -1.18 14.34
CA PHE A 219 2.23 -0.29 14.43
C PHE A 219 3.49 -0.88 13.78
N VAL A 220 3.71 -2.18 13.95
CA VAL A 220 4.82 -2.88 13.29
C VAL A 220 4.64 -2.87 11.76
N LEU A 221 3.46 -3.28 11.27
CA LEU A 221 3.18 -3.38 9.84
C LEU A 221 3.23 -2.01 9.15
N VAL A 222 2.57 -0.98 9.70
CA VAL A 222 2.56 0.36 9.10
C VAL A 222 3.94 1.01 9.15
N ARG A 223 4.77 0.69 10.17
CA ARG A 223 6.15 1.18 10.23
C ARG A 223 7.01 0.55 9.16
N ILE A 224 6.91 -0.76 8.95
CA ILE A 224 7.63 -1.47 7.89
C ILE A 224 7.18 -0.96 6.53
N LEU A 225 5.86 -0.85 6.31
CA LEU A 225 5.29 -0.31 5.08
C LEU A 225 5.89 1.05 4.74
N ARG A 226 5.80 2.02 5.64
CA ARG A 226 6.27 3.39 5.40
C ARG A 226 7.80 3.49 5.27
N LEU A 227 8.55 2.58 5.89
CA LEU A 227 10.00 2.52 5.71
C LEU A 227 10.35 1.99 4.32
N CYS A 228 9.74 0.88 3.90
CA CYS A 228 10.04 0.27 2.61
C CYS A 228 9.54 1.13 1.44
N ASP A 229 8.41 1.82 1.60
CA ASP A 229 7.89 2.79 0.62
C ASP A 229 8.84 4.00 0.44
N GLY A 230 9.47 4.46 1.52
CA GLY A 230 10.47 5.52 1.43
C GLY A 230 11.76 5.04 0.77
N LEU A 231 12.28 3.90 1.23
CA LEU A 231 13.54 3.31 0.75
C LEU A 231 13.45 2.85 -0.71
N SER A 232 12.27 2.43 -1.19
CA SER A 232 12.09 2.03 -2.59
C SER A 232 12.21 3.17 -3.59
N GLN A 233 12.32 4.41 -3.12
CA GLN A 233 12.47 5.62 -3.94
C GLN A 233 13.80 6.34 -3.70
N GLU A 234 14.67 5.82 -2.81
CA GLU A 234 16.03 6.33 -2.63
C GLU A 234 16.92 5.74 -3.73
N GLU A 235 17.48 6.59 -4.59
CA GLU A 235 18.53 6.17 -5.53
C GLU A 235 19.79 5.79 -4.70
N GLU A 236 20.38 4.62 -4.97
CA GLU A 236 21.67 4.21 -4.38
C GLU A 236 22.83 5.13 -4.78
#